data_AF-A0A9D8GZ47-F1
#
_entry.id   AF-A0A9D8GZ47-F1
#
_cell.length_a   1.000
_cell.length_b   1.000
_cell.length_c   1.000
_cell.angle_alpha   90.00
_cell.angle_beta   90.00
_cell.angle_gamma   90.00
#
_symmetry.space_group_name_H-M   'P 1'
#
loop_
_entity.id
_entity.type
_entity.pdbx_description
1 polymer ?
#
loop_
_entity_poly.entity_id
_entity_poly.type
_entity_poly.pdbx_seq_one_letter_code
_entity_poly.pdbx_strand_id
1 'polypeptide(L)'
;MSPARARAELYAVLALALVVRVGAVLVDSGYEPANDAFDYNRHGVSIAAGDGYPESIYGSLGGPSALRPPAYPVLLGAVYAVSGDSVTAGRLAGALLGAVTVGLIFSIAAAVWGPRAALAAAALGAVYPPLVLLSTELFTENLYIPLMLLALLLALRF
;
A
#
# COMPACT_ATOMS: atom_id res chain seq x y z
N MET A 1 -18.69 -7.80 -24.64
CA MET A 1 -17.28 -7.34 -24.72
C MET A 1 -16.42 -8.58 -24.84
N SER A 2 -15.45 -8.62 -25.75
CA SER A 2 -14.58 -9.81 -25.86
C SER A 2 -13.70 -9.93 -24.60
N PRO A 3 -13.36 -11.15 -24.15
CA PRO A 3 -12.46 -11.34 -23.00
C PRO A 3 -11.09 -10.68 -23.17
N ALA A 4 -10.62 -10.55 -24.42
CA ALA A 4 -9.38 -9.84 -24.74
C ALA A 4 -9.48 -8.33 -24.45
N ARG A 5 -10.59 -7.70 -24.86
CA ARG A 5 -10.81 -6.27 -24.62
C ARG A 5 -10.94 -5.92 -23.14
N ALA A 6 -11.66 -6.74 -22.38
CA ALA A 6 -11.83 -6.55 -20.94
C ALA A 6 -10.49 -6.59 -20.19
N ARG A 7 -9.59 -7.51 -20.57
CA ARG A 7 -8.25 -7.61 -20.00
C ARG A 7 -7.38 -6.40 -20.34
N ALA A 8 -7.41 -5.95 -21.60
CA ALA A 8 -6.68 -4.76 -22.01
C ALA A 8 -7.14 -3.51 -21.24
N GLU A 9 -8.46 -3.33 -21.09
CA GLU A 9 -9.03 -2.21 -20.33
C GLU A 9 -8.61 -2.28 -18.85
N LEU A 10 -8.64 -3.45 -18.22
CA LEU A 10 -8.15 -3.62 -16.84
C LEU A 10 -6.66 -3.27 -16.72
N TYR A 11 -5.80 -3.79 -17.60
CA TYR A 11 -4.37 -3.49 -17.56
C TYR A 11 -4.08 -1.99 -17.76
N ALA A 12 -4.84 -1.32 -18.62
CA ALA A 12 -4.74 0.14 -18.77
C ALA A 12 -5.11 0.87 -17.47
N VAL A 13 -6.17 0.44 -16.77
CA VAL A 13 -6.56 1.01 -15.47
C VAL A 13 -5.50 0.76 -14.40
N LEU A 14 -4.92 -0.44 -14.34
CA LEU A 14 -3.85 -0.76 -13.38
C LEU A 14 -2.57 0.01 -13.67
N ALA A 15 -2.20 0.17 -14.95
CA ALA A 15 -1.08 1.01 -15.35
C ALA A 15 -1.31 2.47 -14.97
N LEU A 16 -2.52 3.00 -15.21
CA LEU A 16 -2.90 4.34 -14.78
C LEU A 16 -2.81 4.48 -13.26
N ALA A 17 -3.36 3.53 -12.50
CA ALA A 17 -3.32 3.53 -11.04
C ALA A 17 -1.88 3.59 -10.50
N LEU A 18 -0.97 2.83 -11.10
CA LEU A 18 0.44 2.81 -10.74
C LEU A 18 1.13 4.12 -11.12
N VAL A 19 0.95 4.60 -12.36
CA VAL A 19 1.56 5.85 -12.85
C VAL A 19 1.14 7.05 -11.99
N VAL A 20 -0.14 7.15 -11.65
CA VAL A 20 -0.66 8.25 -10.80
C VAL A 20 0.00 8.21 -9.41
N ARG A 21 0.11 7.04 -8.80
CA ARG A 21 0.69 6.89 -7.45
C ARG A 21 2.20 7.11 -7.44
N VAL A 22 2.93 6.55 -8.40
CA VAL A 22 4.36 6.79 -8.56
C VAL A 22 4.60 8.26 -8.84
N GLY A 23 3.82 8.88 -9.74
CA GLY A 23 3.89 10.32 -10.00
C GLY A 23 3.67 11.15 -8.74
N ALA A 24 2.68 10.82 -7.92
CA ALA A 24 2.43 11.51 -6.66
C ALA A 24 3.61 11.40 -5.68
N VAL A 25 4.20 10.20 -5.53
CA VAL A 25 5.40 9.99 -4.69
C VAL A 25 6.60 10.80 -5.20
N LEU A 26 6.81 10.84 -6.52
CA LEU A 26 7.97 11.51 -7.12
C LEU A 26 7.84 13.05 -7.12
N VAL A 27 6.61 13.57 -7.20
CA VAL A 27 6.35 15.02 -7.09
C VAL A 27 6.62 15.51 -5.66
N ASP A 28 6.30 14.70 -4.65
CA ASP A 28 6.60 14.98 -3.26
C ASP A 28 7.99 14.47 -2.84
N SER A 29 9.02 15.00 -3.49
CA SER A 29 10.42 14.54 -3.32
C SER A 29 11.06 14.97 -1.99
N GLY A 30 10.46 15.93 -1.28
CA GLY A 30 10.94 16.46 0.01
C GLY A 30 10.29 15.81 1.23
N TYR A 31 9.62 14.67 1.05
CA TYR A 31 8.89 14.00 2.11
C TYR A 31 9.80 13.55 3.26
N GLU A 32 9.47 13.99 4.46
CA GLU A 32 10.09 13.53 5.70
C GLU A 32 9.02 12.84 6.57
N PRO A 33 9.23 11.56 6.95
CA PRO A 33 8.29 10.86 7.83
C PRO A 33 8.11 11.62 9.15
N ALA A 34 6.86 11.89 9.52
CA ALA A 34 6.50 12.55 10.77
C ALA A 34 5.45 11.74 11.54
N ASN A 35 5.30 12.01 12.84
CA ASN A 35 4.31 11.36 13.70
C ASN A 35 4.38 9.82 13.60
N ASP A 36 3.29 9.19 13.19
CA ASP A 36 3.20 7.74 13.01
C ASP A 36 4.11 7.21 11.90
N ALA A 37 4.23 7.93 10.79
CA ALA A 37 5.10 7.55 9.68
C ALA A 37 6.58 7.51 10.11
N PHE A 38 6.99 8.43 10.98
CA PHE A 38 8.33 8.43 11.57
C PHE A 38 8.60 7.14 12.34
N ASP A 39 7.67 6.72 13.21
CA ASP A 39 7.87 5.53 14.01
C ASP A 39 7.82 4.26 13.17
N TYR A 40 6.95 4.17 12.16
CA TYR A 40 6.98 3.06 11.19
C TYR A 40 8.29 2.98 10.42
N ASN A 41 8.81 4.13 9.97
CA ASN A 41 10.10 4.20 9.30
C ASN A 41 11.23 3.70 10.22
N ARG A 42 11.27 4.17 11.47
CA ARG A 42 12.26 3.75 12.47
C ARG A 42 12.25 2.25 12.73
N HIS A 43 11.07 1.64 12.83
CA HIS A 43 10.96 0.18 12.96
C HIS A 43 11.48 -0.53 11.69
N GLY A 44 11.11 -0.05 10.50
CA GLY A 44 11.60 -0.61 9.23
C GLY A 44 13.12 -0.61 9.14
N VAL A 45 13.77 0.51 9.47
CA VAL A 45 15.24 0.65 9.49
C VAL A 45 15.88 -0.35 10.47
N SER A 46 15.37 -0.42 11.71
CA SER A 46 15.89 -1.34 12.73
C SER A 46 15.75 -2.81 12.32
N ILE A 47 14.61 -3.18 11.71
CA ILE A 47 14.40 -4.54 11.18
C ILE A 47 15.35 -4.84 10.02
N ALA A 48 15.57 -3.89 9.11
CA ALA A 48 16.50 -4.05 7.98
C ALA A 48 17.95 -4.23 8.43
N ALA A 49 18.35 -3.56 9.53
CA ALA A 49 19.65 -3.72 10.16
C ALA A 49 19.84 -5.06 10.90
N GLY A 50 18.75 -5.81 11.13
CA GLY A 50 18.77 -7.06 11.88
C GLY A 50 18.59 -6.90 13.40
N ASP A 51 18.29 -5.68 13.87
CA ASP A 51 18.13 -5.37 15.30
C ASP A 51 16.73 -5.71 15.83
N GLY A 52 15.77 -5.97 14.94
CA GLY A 52 14.41 -6.35 15.29
C GLY A 52 13.53 -5.15 15.66
N TYR A 53 12.67 -5.31 16.68
CA TYR A 53 11.77 -4.25 17.14
C TYR A 53 12.51 -3.32 18.10
N PRO A 54 12.66 -2.02 17.76
CA PRO A 54 13.35 -1.10 18.64
C PRO A 54 12.47 -0.72 19.84
N GLU A 55 13.08 -0.15 20.87
CA GLU A 55 12.35 0.33 22.04
C GLU A 55 11.29 1.39 21.67
N SER A 56 10.23 1.44 22.46
CA SER A 56 9.13 2.38 22.32
C SER A 56 9.58 3.81 22.60
N ILE A 57 9.22 4.73 21.70
CA ILE A 57 9.40 6.17 21.89
C ILE A 57 8.17 6.84 22.53
N TYR A 58 7.12 6.08 22.84
CA TYR A 58 5.88 6.57 23.47
C TYR A 58 5.75 6.18 24.95
N GLY A 59 6.59 5.26 25.44
CA GLY A 59 6.60 4.86 26.85
C GLY A 59 7.44 5.83 27.69
N SER A 60 6.94 6.22 28.87
CA SER A 60 7.64 7.15 29.78
C SER A 60 9.01 6.65 30.27
N LEU A 61 9.26 5.34 30.19
CA LEU A 61 10.52 4.68 30.55
C LEU A 61 11.22 4.03 29.35
N GLY A 62 10.71 4.21 28.12
CA GLY A 62 11.13 3.42 26.96
C GLY A 62 10.71 1.95 27.05
N GLY A 63 11.47 1.06 26.40
CA GLY A 63 11.29 -0.39 26.47
C GLY A 63 10.35 -1.03 25.43
N PRO A 64 10.16 -2.36 25.48
CA PRO A 64 9.35 -3.11 24.51
C PRO A 64 7.89 -2.65 24.48
N SER A 65 7.27 -2.68 23.30
CA SER A 65 5.88 -2.26 23.11
C SER A 65 5.17 -3.05 22.02
N ALA A 66 3.85 -3.17 22.15
CA ALA A 66 2.95 -3.75 21.16
C ALA A 66 2.12 -2.69 20.40
N LEU A 67 2.53 -1.41 20.46
CA LEU A 67 1.79 -0.30 19.82
C LEU A 67 1.76 -0.39 18.28
N ARG A 68 2.83 -0.90 17.66
CA ARG A 68 2.93 -1.05 16.20
C ARG A 68 2.78 -2.52 15.81
N PRO A 69 1.72 -2.89 15.05
CA PRO A 69 1.54 -4.25 14.57
C PRO A 69 2.66 -4.69 13.61
N PRO A 70 3.03 -5.99 13.58
CA PRO A 70 4.26 -6.42 12.92
C PRO A 70 4.31 -6.32 11.39
N ALA A 71 3.17 -6.49 10.72
CA ALA A 71 3.14 -6.73 9.29
C ALA A 71 3.72 -5.56 8.46
N TYR A 72 3.36 -4.31 8.80
CA TYR A 72 3.81 -3.15 8.02
C TYR A 72 5.27 -2.79 8.28
N PRO A 73 5.79 -2.75 9.53
CA PRO A 73 7.21 -2.58 9.76
C PRO A 73 8.09 -3.67 9.15
N VAL A 74 7.64 -4.94 9.16
CA VAL A 74 8.37 -6.03 8.50
C VAL A 74 8.41 -5.84 6.99
N LEU A 75 7.31 -5.38 6.38
CA LEU A 75 7.29 -5.02 4.96
C LEU A 75 8.31 -3.89 4.67
N LEU A 76 8.33 -2.83 5.48
CA LEU A 76 9.31 -1.74 5.31
C LEU A 76 10.75 -2.24 5.49
N GLY A 77 11.01 -3.08 6.50
CA GLY A 77 12.33 -3.67 6.71
C GLY A 77 12.79 -4.51 5.52
N ALA A 78 11.89 -5.29 4.91
CA ALA A 78 12.21 -6.04 3.69
C ALA A 78 12.53 -5.14 2.49
N VAL A 79 11.83 -4.01 2.33
CA VAL A 79 12.13 -3.01 1.30
C VAL A 79 13.49 -2.36 1.57
N TYR A 80 13.76 -1.93 2.81
CA TYR A 80 14.98 -1.24 3.18
C TYR A 80 16.21 -2.14 3.17
N ALA A 81 16.05 -3.45 3.43
CA ALA A 81 17.12 -4.43 3.29
C ALA A 81 17.71 -4.50 1.86
N VAL A 82 16.93 -4.13 0.83
CA VAL A 82 17.38 -4.11 -0.57
C VAL A 82 17.62 -2.71 -1.13
N SER A 83 16.94 -1.68 -0.61
CA SER A 83 17.03 -0.32 -1.12
C SER A 83 17.91 0.63 -0.29
N GLY A 84 18.30 0.22 0.92
CA GLY A 84 19.01 1.04 1.91
C GLY A 84 18.16 2.20 2.41
N ASP A 85 17.48 2.05 3.56
CA ASP A 85 16.69 3.03 4.36
C ASP A 85 15.91 4.11 3.59
N SER A 86 15.62 3.86 2.32
CA SER A 86 15.10 4.85 1.39
C SER A 86 13.61 4.98 1.61
N VAL A 87 13.22 6.06 2.28
CA VAL A 87 11.81 6.42 2.49
C VAL A 87 11.04 6.42 1.18
N THR A 88 11.64 6.93 0.09
CA THR A 88 11.05 6.89 -1.26
C THR A 88 10.79 5.46 -1.72
N ALA A 89 11.70 4.51 -1.49
CA ALA A 89 11.47 3.10 -1.82
C ALA A 89 10.28 2.50 -1.03
N GLY A 90 10.15 2.85 0.25
CA GLY A 90 8.99 2.46 1.07
C GLY A 90 7.66 3.00 0.50
N ARG A 91 7.64 4.27 0.06
CA ARG A 91 6.47 4.89 -0.58
C ARG A 91 6.16 4.27 -1.95
N LEU A 92 7.17 3.93 -2.74
CA LEU A 92 7.00 3.22 -4.01
C LEU A 92 6.43 1.80 -3.80
N ALA A 93 6.81 1.11 -2.73
CA ALA A 93 6.15 -0.13 -2.34
C ALA A 93 4.67 0.10 -1.98
N GLY A 94 4.35 1.19 -1.28
CA GLY A 94 2.98 1.64 -1.06
C GLY A 94 2.20 1.91 -2.35
N ALA A 95 2.83 2.55 -3.34
CA ALA A 95 2.24 2.79 -4.67
C ALA A 95 1.90 1.48 -5.41
N LEU A 96 2.77 0.47 -5.34
CA LEU A 96 2.52 -0.87 -5.88
C LEU A 96 1.32 -1.53 -5.18
N LEU A 97 1.27 -1.48 -3.85
CA LEU A 97 0.14 -1.99 -3.08
C LEU A 97 -1.17 -1.23 -3.37
N GLY A 98 -1.09 0.06 -3.66
CA GLY A 98 -2.20 0.86 -4.14
C GLY A 98 -2.73 0.40 -5.50
N ALA A 99 -1.85 0.00 -6.43
CA ALA A 99 -2.29 -0.61 -7.70
C ALA A 99 -2.93 -1.99 -7.49
N VAL A 100 -2.39 -2.81 -6.58
CA VAL A 100 -3.01 -4.09 -6.17
C VAL A 100 -4.41 -3.87 -5.60
N THR A 101 -4.57 -2.85 -4.75
CA THR A 101 -5.87 -2.44 -4.20
C THR A 101 -6.89 -2.19 -5.31
N VAL A 102 -6.51 -1.48 -6.38
CA VAL A 102 -7.38 -1.24 -7.54
C VAL A 102 -7.77 -2.54 -8.26
N GLY A 103 -6.84 -3.47 -8.41
CA GLY A 103 -7.13 -4.80 -8.97
C GLY A 103 -8.07 -5.64 -8.11
N LEU A 104 -8.00 -5.50 -6.78
CA LEU A 104 -8.92 -6.16 -5.85
C LEU A 104 -10.30 -5.51 -5.88
N ILE A 105 -10.39 -4.18 -5.98
CA ILE A 105 -11.66 -3.46 -6.21
C ILE A 105 -12.35 -3.99 -7.48
N PHE A 106 -11.61 -4.11 -8.58
CA PHE A 106 -12.12 -4.73 -9.81
C PHE A 106 -12.65 -6.14 -9.54
N SER A 107 -11.86 -6.98 -8.88
CA SER A 107 -12.19 -8.40 -8.67
C SER A 107 -13.46 -8.59 -7.83
N ILE A 108 -13.62 -7.82 -6.76
CA ILE A 108 -14.82 -7.82 -5.92
C ILE A 108 -16.02 -7.33 -6.73
N ALA A 109 -15.89 -6.19 -7.39
CA ALA A 109 -17.01 -5.62 -8.15
C ALA A 109 -17.43 -6.51 -9.34
N ALA A 110 -16.48 -7.22 -9.95
CA ALA A 110 -16.76 -8.19 -11.00
C ALA A 110 -17.56 -9.39 -10.48
N ALA A 111 -17.25 -9.86 -9.26
CA ALA A 111 -17.96 -10.97 -8.63
C ALA A 111 -19.42 -10.61 -8.28
N VAL A 112 -19.68 -9.35 -7.89
CA VAL A 112 -21.02 -8.94 -7.41
C VAL A 112 -21.89 -8.32 -8.51
N TRP A 113 -21.31 -7.46 -9.36
CA TRP A 113 -22.06 -6.64 -10.33
C TRP A 113 -21.62 -6.83 -11.79
N GLY A 114 -20.63 -7.70 -12.04
CA GLY A 114 -20.13 -8.00 -13.37
C GLY A 114 -19.10 -7.00 -13.92
N PRO A 115 -18.56 -7.26 -15.12
CA PRO A 115 -17.32 -6.66 -15.60
C PRO A 115 -17.39 -5.16 -15.90
N ARG A 116 -18.56 -4.63 -16.29
CA ARG A 116 -18.71 -3.19 -16.58
C ARG A 116 -18.65 -2.34 -15.30
N ALA A 117 -19.38 -2.77 -14.26
CA ALA A 117 -19.34 -2.14 -12.95
C ALA A 117 -17.93 -2.25 -12.34
N ALA A 118 -17.27 -3.38 -12.54
CA ALA A 118 -15.89 -3.60 -12.10
C ALA A 118 -14.89 -2.62 -12.70
N LEU A 119 -14.95 -2.40 -14.02
CA LEU A 119 -14.09 -1.42 -14.69
C LEU A 119 -14.35 0.00 -14.19
N ALA A 120 -15.63 0.37 -14.01
CA ALA A 120 -15.98 1.68 -13.47
C ALA A 120 -15.44 1.86 -12.03
N ALA A 121 -15.63 0.88 -11.16
CA ALA A 121 -15.14 0.91 -9.78
C ALA A 121 -13.60 0.98 -9.72
N ALA A 122 -12.91 0.20 -10.56
CA ALA A 122 -11.46 0.21 -10.64
C ALA A 122 -10.92 1.55 -11.19
N ALA A 123 -11.56 2.11 -12.22
CA ALA A 123 -11.20 3.41 -12.77
C ALA A 123 -11.37 4.53 -11.73
N LEU A 124 -12.46 4.51 -10.95
CA LEU A 124 -12.64 5.43 -9.84
C LEU A 124 -11.55 5.25 -8.77
N GLY A 125 -11.29 4.01 -8.34
CA GLY A 125 -10.23 3.72 -7.35
C GLY A 125 -8.82 4.06 -7.82
N ALA A 126 -8.57 4.03 -9.14
CA ALA A 126 -7.28 4.39 -9.71
C ALA A 126 -6.93 5.87 -9.48
N VAL A 127 -7.93 6.75 -9.48
CA VAL A 127 -7.75 8.21 -9.39
C VAL A 127 -8.38 8.85 -8.15
N TYR A 128 -9.03 8.06 -7.27
CA TYR A 128 -9.66 8.57 -6.06
C TYR A 128 -8.61 9.17 -5.11
N PRO A 129 -8.65 10.49 -4.84
CA PRO A 129 -7.53 11.19 -4.19
C PRO A 129 -7.09 10.59 -2.85
N PRO A 130 -7.99 10.20 -1.92
CA PRO A 130 -7.56 9.59 -0.66
C PRO A 130 -6.74 8.31 -0.84
N LEU A 131 -7.09 7.45 -1.80
CA LEU A 131 -6.31 6.22 -2.08
C LEU A 131 -4.99 6.50 -2.80
N VAL A 132 -4.87 7.64 -3.49
CA VAL A 132 -3.61 8.05 -4.11
C VAL A 132 -2.68 8.65 -3.05
N LEU A 133 -3.20 9.53 -2.19
CA LEU A 133 -2.44 10.18 -1.12
C LEU A 133 -1.98 9.19 -0.03
N LEU A 134 -2.71 8.10 0.22
CA LEU A 134 -2.20 7.04 1.10
C LEU A 134 -0.88 6.45 0.61
N SER A 135 -0.69 6.34 -0.71
CA SER A 135 0.57 5.85 -1.30
C SER A 135 1.73 6.84 -1.17
N THR A 136 1.45 8.10 -0.81
CA THR A 136 2.49 9.10 -0.57
C THR A 136 2.96 9.12 0.88
N GLU A 137 2.39 8.31 1.76
CA GLU A 137 2.72 8.26 3.19
C GLU A 137 3.24 6.87 3.60
N LEU A 138 4.07 6.81 4.65
CA LEU A 138 4.47 5.54 5.27
C LEU A 138 3.44 5.07 6.31
N PHE A 139 2.22 4.77 5.83
CA PHE A 139 1.11 4.33 6.65
C PHE A 139 0.74 2.86 6.46
N THR A 140 0.26 2.25 7.54
CA THR A 140 -0.19 0.85 7.61
C THR A 140 -1.29 0.51 6.61
N GLU A 141 -2.11 1.50 6.27
CA GLU A 141 -3.25 1.44 5.37
C GLU A 141 -2.85 0.95 3.98
N ASN A 142 -1.62 1.27 3.54
CA ASN A 142 -1.08 0.77 2.28
C ASN A 142 -1.06 -0.75 2.21
N LEU A 143 -0.82 -1.44 3.34
CA LEU A 143 -0.84 -2.90 3.43
C LEU A 143 -2.20 -3.42 3.91
N TYR A 144 -2.83 -2.74 4.86
CA TYR A 144 -4.10 -3.17 5.44
C TYR A 144 -5.22 -3.22 4.41
N ILE A 145 -5.39 -2.19 3.58
CA ILE A 145 -6.47 -2.13 2.58
C ILE A 145 -6.42 -3.31 1.60
N PRO A 146 -5.31 -3.60 0.89
CA PRO A 146 -5.29 -4.73 -0.03
C PRO A 146 -5.46 -6.07 0.70
N LEU A 147 -4.95 -6.24 1.92
CA LEU A 147 -5.19 -7.47 2.69
C LEU A 147 -6.68 -7.63 3.07
N MET A 148 -7.33 -6.56 3.49
CA MET A 148 -8.76 -6.56 3.81
C MET A 148 -9.60 -6.86 2.56
N LEU A 149 -9.31 -6.23 1.43
CA LEU A 149 -10.01 -6.50 0.17
C LEU A 149 -9.75 -7.93 -0.33
N LEU A 150 -8.54 -8.45 -0.16
CA LEU A 150 -8.25 -9.85 -0.48
C LEU A 150 -9.08 -10.79 0.40
N ALA A 151 -9.14 -10.56 1.71
CA ALA A 151 -9.96 -11.34 2.63
C ALA A 151 -11.44 -11.31 2.22
N LEU A 152 -11.98 -10.14 1.87
CA LEU A 152 -13.35 -10.00 1.36
C LEU A 152 -13.57 -10.76 0.06
N LEU A 153 -12.65 -10.63 -0.90
CA LEU A 153 -12.72 -11.36 -2.18
C LEU A 153 -12.72 -12.88 -1.97
N LEU A 154 -11.90 -13.38 -1.04
CA LEU A 154 -11.87 -14.79 -0.70
C LEU A 154 -13.18 -15.22 -0.04
N ALA A 155 -13.72 -14.42 0.87
CA ALA A 155 -15.01 -14.70 1.52
C ALA A 155 -16.18 -14.77 0.53
N LEU A 156 -16.17 -13.98 -0.55
CA LEU A 156 -17.20 -14.01 -1.61
C LEU A 156 -17.13 -15.24 -2.52
N ARG A 157 -16.07 -16.05 -2.44
CA ARG A 157 -15.88 -17.24 -3.28
C ARG A 157 -16.33 -18.55 -2.62
N PHE A 158 -16.78 -18.49 -1.37
CA PHE A 158 -17.38 -19.60 -0.62
C PHE A 158 -18.90 -19.48 -0.61
#